data_AF-A0A9D1EF14-F1
#
_entry.id   AF-A0A9D1EF14-F1
#
_cell.length_a   1.000
_cell.length_b   1.000
_cell.length_c   1.000
_cell.angle_alpha   90.00
_cell.angle_beta   90.00
_cell.angle_gamma   90.00
#
_symmetry.space_group_name_H-M   'P 1'
#
loop_
_entity.id
_entity.type
_entity.pdbx_description
1 polymer ?
#
loop_
_entity_poly.entity_id
_entity_poly.type
_entity_poly.pdbx_seq_one_letter_code
_entity_poly.pdbx_strand_id
1 'polypeptide(L)'
;MIQKSRFELSLIEQKTVAYICSMIKPATQETRSEYYPDSLWQLEYEFDIRAYCKICGIDFNNGKNYVNVKAMLKHLADRSIWIEDEKGEILVRWFSKICINKNSGLIRIEIDRDLVPYLFV
;
A
#
# COMPACT_ATOMS: atom_id res chain seq x y z
N MET A 1 -3.14 -3.84 17.94
CA MET A 1 -2.03 -2.89 18.17
C MET A 1 -1.50 -2.23 16.86
N ILE A 2 -2.29 -2.18 15.78
CA ILE A 2 -1.99 -1.38 14.56
C ILE A 2 -2.44 0.09 14.68
N GLN A 3 -3.29 0.40 15.67
CA GLN A 3 -3.76 1.77 15.88
C GLN A 3 -2.63 2.70 16.35
N LYS A 4 -1.63 2.21 17.09
CA LYS A 4 -0.52 3.03 17.61
C LYS A 4 0.47 3.48 16.52
N SER A 5 0.72 2.68 15.47
CA SER A 5 1.60 3.09 14.36
C SER A 5 0.93 4.10 13.39
N ARG A 6 -0.40 4.21 13.41
CA ARG A 6 -1.13 5.25 12.67
C ARG A 6 -0.86 6.68 13.20
N PHE A 7 -0.40 6.83 14.46
CA PHE A 7 -0.21 8.14 15.10
C PHE A 7 0.99 8.94 14.57
N GLU A 8 1.86 8.37 13.74
CA GLU A 8 2.99 9.09 13.13
C GLU A 8 2.83 9.34 11.63
N LEU A 9 1.70 8.96 11.02
CA LEU A 9 1.44 9.20 9.61
C LEU A 9 0.90 10.62 9.41
N SER A 10 1.48 11.35 8.44
CA SER A 10 0.89 12.59 7.93
C SER A 10 -0.51 12.35 7.37
N LEU A 11 -1.32 13.40 7.29
CA LEU A 11 -2.68 13.30 6.75
C LEU A 11 -2.73 12.69 5.34
N ILE A 12 -1.73 12.99 4.51
CA ILE A 12 -1.63 12.41 3.16
C ILE A 12 -1.33 10.92 3.24
N GLU A 13 -0.37 10.50 4.07
CA GLU A 13 -0.08 9.07 4.26
C GLU A 13 -1.28 8.30 4.81
N GLN A 14 -2.03 8.89 5.75
CA GLN A 14 -3.26 8.27 6.28
C GLN A 14 -4.29 8.06 5.16
N LYS A 15 -4.48 9.05 4.28
CA LYS A 15 -5.37 8.91 3.12
C LYS A 15 -4.86 7.87 2.13
N THR A 16 -3.54 7.80 1.90
CA THR A 16 -2.95 6.78 1.03
C THR A 16 -3.19 5.38 1.59
N VAL A 17 -2.95 5.18 2.88
CA VAL A 17 -3.22 3.92 3.59
C VAL A 17 -4.69 3.55 3.47
N ALA A 18 -5.61 4.49 3.72
CA ALA A 18 -7.04 4.26 3.58
C ALA A 18 -7.43 3.87 2.14
N TYR A 19 -6.85 4.54 1.15
CA TYR A 19 -7.04 4.20 -0.26
C TYR A 19 -6.55 2.79 -0.58
N ILE A 20 -5.37 2.40 -0.12
CA ILE A 20 -4.82 1.06 -0.32
C ILE A 20 -5.69 0.00 0.35
N CYS A 21 -6.05 0.20 1.62
CA CYS A 21 -6.98 -0.68 2.33
C CYS A 21 -8.31 -0.84 1.60
N SER A 22 -8.83 0.21 0.95
CA SER A 22 -10.07 0.13 0.16
C SER A 22 -9.95 -0.70 -1.12
N MET A 23 -8.73 -0.91 -1.63
CA MET A 23 -8.48 -1.75 -2.80
C MET A 23 -8.37 -3.23 -2.43
N ILE A 24 -8.06 -3.55 -1.16
CA ILE A 24 -7.75 -4.92 -0.75
C ILE A 24 -8.99 -5.82 -0.87
N LYS A 25 -8.80 -6.97 -1.52
CA LYS A 25 -9.86 -7.95 -1.78
C LYS A 25 -9.34 -9.39 -1.59
N PRO A 26 -10.23 -10.35 -1.32
CA PRO A 26 -9.88 -11.77 -1.38
C PRO A 26 -9.30 -12.13 -2.76
N ALA A 27 -8.30 -13.01 -2.79
CA ALA A 27 -7.72 -13.49 -4.03
C ALA A 27 -8.71 -14.40 -4.78
N THR A 28 -8.89 -14.13 -6.07
CA THR A 28 -9.53 -15.04 -7.03
C THR A 28 -8.49 -15.93 -7.69
N GLN A 29 -8.91 -16.88 -8.54
CA GLN A 29 -7.97 -17.73 -9.28
C GLN A 29 -7.05 -16.92 -10.20
N GLU A 30 -7.53 -15.78 -10.71
CA GLU A 30 -6.81 -14.92 -11.66
C GLU A 30 -5.91 -13.89 -10.98
N THR A 31 -6.20 -13.54 -9.72
CA THR A 31 -5.51 -12.47 -8.97
C THR A 31 -4.60 -13.00 -7.88
N ARG A 32 -4.56 -14.33 -7.72
CA ARG A 32 -3.67 -15.02 -6.79
C ARG A 32 -2.22 -14.80 -7.18
N SER A 33 -1.37 -14.55 -6.19
CA SER A 33 0.06 -14.41 -6.41
C SER A 33 0.67 -15.75 -6.84
N GLU A 34 1.47 -15.73 -7.90
CA GLU A 34 2.27 -16.87 -8.33
C GLU A 34 3.31 -17.26 -7.27
N TYR A 35 3.85 -16.27 -6.55
CA TYR A 35 4.87 -16.46 -5.52
C TYR A 35 4.28 -16.89 -4.17
N TYR A 36 3.03 -16.53 -3.89
CA TYR A 36 2.34 -16.82 -2.63
C TYR A 36 0.94 -17.43 -2.89
N PRO A 37 0.88 -18.68 -3.38
CA PRO A 37 -0.37 -19.32 -3.78
C PRO A 37 -1.32 -19.57 -2.59
N ASP A 38 -0.79 -19.67 -1.37
CA ASP A 38 -1.57 -19.89 -0.16
C ASP A 38 -2.20 -18.60 0.41
N SER A 39 -1.88 -17.43 -0.16
CA SER A 39 -2.48 -16.17 0.25
C SER A 39 -3.97 -16.14 -0.10
N LEU A 40 -4.80 -15.92 0.92
CA LEU A 40 -6.24 -15.69 0.76
C LEU A 40 -6.58 -14.31 0.18
N TRP A 41 -5.59 -13.42 0.10
CA TRP A 41 -5.76 -12.03 -0.32
C TRP A 41 -5.00 -11.74 -1.61
N GLN A 42 -5.59 -10.92 -2.47
CA GLN A 42 -4.88 -10.34 -3.60
C GLN A 42 -3.78 -9.43 -3.06
N LEU A 43 -2.56 -9.58 -3.58
CA LEU A 43 -1.39 -8.83 -3.09
C LEU A 43 -0.99 -7.71 -4.06
N GLU A 44 -1.26 -7.88 -5.35
CA GLU A 44 -0.88 -6.94 -6.40
C GLU A 44 -2.07 -6.08 -6.84
N TYR A 45 -1.87 -4.75 -6.87
CA TYR A 45 -2.89 -3.80 -7.31
C TYR A 45 -2.29 -2.79 -8.28
N GLU A 46 -3.09 -2.36 -9.26
CA GLU A 46 -2.74 -1.30 -10.20
C GLU A 46 -3.75 -0.15 -10.10
N PHE A 47 -3.25 1.09 -10.08
CA PHE A 47 -4.09 2.28 -10.11
C PHE A 47 -3.43 3.43 -10.87
N ASP A 48 -4.26 4.34 -11.39
CA ASP A 48 -3.81 5.56 -12.03
C ASP A 48 -3.45 6.64 -11.00
N ILE A 49 -2.29 7.28 -11.18
CA ILE A 49 -1.78 8.31 -10.28
C ILE A 49 -2.72 9.53 -10.17
N ARG A 50 -3.41 9.92 -11.24
CA ARG A 50 -4.31 11.08 -11.22
C ARG A 50 -5.59 10.75 -10.48
N ALA A 51 -6.16 9.57 -10.71
CA ALA A 51 -7.31 9.05 -9.98
C ALA A 51 -7.00 8.99 -8.47
N TYR A 52 -5.85 8.44 -8.10
CA TYR A 52 -5.36 8.42 -6.72
C TYR A 52 -5.22 9.82 -6.12
N CYS A 53 -4.54 10.76 -6.81
CA CYS A 53 -4.38 12.13 -6.33
C CYS A 53 -5.72 12.82 -6.10
N LYS A 54 -6.69 12.62 -7.01
CA LYS A 54 -8.05 13.16 -6.89
C LYS A 54 -8.75 12.62 -5.64
N ILE A 55 -8.69 11.31 -5.40
CA ILE A 55 -9.32 10.66 -4.23
C ILE A 55 -8.67 11.15 -2.93
N CYS A 56 -7.35 11.29 -2.90
CA CYS A 56 -6.63 11.74 -1.70
C CYS A 56 -6.67 13.27 -1.50
N GLY A 57 -7.22 14.03 -2.45
CA GLY A 57 -7.24 15.50 -2.40
C GLY A 57 -5.83 16.10 -2.45
N ILE A 58 -4.91 15.47 -3.20
CA ILE A 58 -3.55 15.96 -3.43
C ILE A 58 -3.61 16.95 -4.60
N ASP A 59 -3.18 18.19 -4.39
CA ASP A 59 -3.17 19.22 -5.44
C ASP A 59 -2.26 18.80 -6.59
N PHE A 60 -2.87 18.68 -7.77
CA PHE A 60 -2.34 18.05 -8.97
C PHE A 60 -1.95 19.05 -10.08
N ASN A 61 -2.07 20.37 -9.84
CA ASN A 61 -1.88 21.38 -10.90
C ASN A 61 -0.46 21.98 -10.97
N ASN A 62 0.53 21.45 -10.23
CA ASN A 62 1.85 22.08 -10.09
C ASN A 62 3.01 21.39 -10.83
N GLY A 63 2.75 20.35 -11.64
CA GLY A 63 3.78 19.65 -12.44
C GLY A 63 4.77 18.80 -11.63
N LYS A 64 4.67 18.73 -10.30
CA LYS A 64 5.56 17.94 -9.41
C LYS A 64 4.92 16.65 -8.87
N ASN A 65 3.72 16.30 -9.34
CA ASN A 65 2.90 15.21 -8.79
C ASN A 65 3.62 13.87 -8.76
N TYR A 66 4.29 13.48 -9.85
CA TYR A 66 5.00 12.21 -9.93
C TYR A 66 6.08 12.09 -8.85
N VAL A 67 6.85 13.16 -8.65
CA VAL A 67 7.92 13.21 -7.64
C VAL A 67 7.33 13.12 -6.24
N ASN A 68 6.25 13.87 -5.96
CA ASN A 68 5.61 13.88 -4.65
C ASN A 68 4.98 12.53 -4.30
N VAL A 69 4.24 11.92 -5.24
CA VAL A 69 3.63 10.59 -5.04
C VAL A 69 4.71 9.53 -4.89
N LYS A 70 5.77 9.57 -5.70
CA LYS A 70 6.91 8.64 -5.56
C LYS A 70 7.59 8.79 -4.21
N ALA A 71 7.83 10.01 -3.74
CA ALA A 71 8.45 10.27 -2.44
C ALA A 71 7.56 9.79 -1.29
N MET A 72 6.26 10.06 -1.35
CA MET A 72 5.29 9.59 -0.36
C MET A 72 5.22 8.06 -0.34
N LEU A 73 5.05 7.40 -1.49
CA LEU A 73 5.02 5.94 -1.58
C LEU A 73 6.31 5.30 -1.06
N LYS A 74 7.47 5.90 -1.36
CA LYS A 74 8.74 5.47 -0.79
C LYS A 74 8.75 5.61 0.73
N HIS A 75 8.33 6.76 1.25
CA HIS A 75 8.30 6.99 2.70
C HIS A 75 7.42 5.96 3.42
N LEU A 76 6.24 5.65 2.86
CA LEU A 76 5.36 4.62 3.41
C LEU A 76 5.95 3.20 3.29
N ALA A 77 6.70 2.90 2.23
CA ALA A 77 7.42 1.64 2.07
C ALA A 77 8.61 1.50 3.04
N ASP A 78 9.30 2.60 3.36
CA ASP A 78 10.41 2.60 4.31
C ASP A 78 9.93 2.41 5.75
N ARG A 79 8.65 2.68 6.05
CA ARG A 79 8.06 2.44 7.37
C ARG A 79 7.80 0.95 7.58
N SER A 80 8.33 0.44 8.69
CA SER A 80 8.10 -0.92 9.15
C SER A 80 7.39 -0.93 10.51
N ILE A 81 6.58 -1.95 10.75
CA ILE A 81 5.76 -2.12 11.96
C ILE A 81 6.06 -3.51 12.53
N TRP A 82 6.34 -3.58 13.82
CA TRP A 82 6.37 -4.85 14.54
C TRP A 82 4.95 -5.31 14.84
N ILE A 83 4.64 -6.55 14.48
CA ILE A 83 3.40 -7.23 14.79
C ILE A 83 3.74 -8.48 15.59
N GLU A 84 3.00 -8.70 16.66
CA GLU A 84 3.10 -9.92 17.47
C GLU A 84 2.08 -10.93 16.95
N ASP A 85 2.55 -12.14 16.64
CA ASP A 85 1.75 -13.30 16.24
C ASP A 85 1.94 -14.46 17.23
N GLU A 86 1.28 -15.60 16.98
CA GLU A 86 1.37 -16.77 17.86
C GLU A 86 2.79 -17.39 17.95
N LYS A 87 3.69 -17.03 17.03
CA LYS A 87 5.03 -17.58 16.87
C LYS A 87 6.14 -16.59 17.27
N GLY A 88 5.82 -15.30 17.42
CA GLY A 88 6.75 -14.27 17.88
C GLY A 88 6.46 -12.89 17.27
N GLU A 89 7.49 -12.05 17.21
CA GLU A 89 7.39 -10.72 16.61
C GLU A 89 7.88 -10.76 15.16
N ILE A 90 7.06 -10.26 14.24
CA ILE A 90 7.40 -10.11 12.82
C ILE A 90 7.47 -8.64 12.45
N LEU A 91 8.48 -8.28 11.64
CA LEU A 91 8.62 -6.93 11.09
C LEU A 91 8.00 -6.88 9.70
N VAL A 92 6.90 -6.17 9.57
CA VAL A 92 6.18 -6.01 8.29
C VAL A 92 6.29 -4.59 7.75
N ARG A 93 6.01 -4.41 6.46
CA ARG A 93 5.93 -3.10 5.80
C ARG A 93 4.60 -2.93 5.09
N TRP A 94 4.28 -1.71 4.66
CA TRP A 94 3.08 -1.48 3.85
C TRP A 94 3.14 -2.13 2.46
N PHE A 95 4.34 -2.18 1.87
CA PHE A 95 4.54 -2.73 0.55
C PHE A 95 5.79 -3.61 0.51
N SER A 96 5.70 -4.74 -0.18
CA SER A 96 6.87 -5.52 -0.58
C SER A 96 7.51 -4.92 -1.84
N LYS A 97 6.71 -4.31 -2.72
CA LYS A 97 7.19 -3.73 -3.99
C LYS A 97 6.30 -2.60 -4.49
N ILE A 98 6.92 -1.61 -5.12
CA ILE A 98 6.23 -0.53 -5.83
C ILE A 98 6.90 -0.33 -7.20
N CYS A 99 6.09 -0.33 -8.26
CA CYS A 99 6.53 -0.02 -9.61
C CYS A 99 5.69 1.14 -10.15
N ILE A 100 6.36 2.16 -10.71
CA ILE A 100 5.67 3.32 -11.26
C ILE A 100 6.09 3.51 -12.72
N ASN A 101 5.13 3.37 -13.63
CA ASN A 101 5.34 3.64 -15.04
C ASN A 101 5.11 5.13 -15.34
N LYS A 102 6.20 5.85 -15.65
CA LYS A 102 6.16 7.29 -15.96
C LYS A 102 5.34 7.62 -17.20
N ASN A 103 5.29 6.72 -18.18
CA ASN A 103 4.68 6.98 -19.47
C ASN A 103 3.17 6.78 -19.42
N SER A 104 2.70 5.75 -18.68
CA SER A 104 1.27 5.46 -18.56
C SER A 104 0.61 6.15 -17.37
N GLY A 105 1.37 6.60 -16.36
CA GLY A 105 0.81 7.12 -15.11
C GLY A 105 0.27 6.03 -14.18
N LEU A 106 0.50 4.76 -14.52
CA LEU A 106 0.08 3.61 -13.72
C LEU A 106 1.08 3.30 -12.62
N ILE A 107 0.55 3.08 -11.42
CA ILE A 107 1.28 2.63 -10.24
C ILE A 107 0.83 1.20 -9.94
N ARG A 108 1.80 0.29 -9.86
CA ARG A 108 1.61 -1.06 -9.34
C ARG A 108 2.20 -1.15 -7.95
N ILE A 109 1.42 -1.65 -7.01
CA ILE A 109 1.85 -1.94 -5.64
C ILE A 109 1.68 -3.43 -5.37
N GLU A 110 2.58 -3.97 -4.57
CA GLU A 110 2.47 -5.28 -3.96
C GLU A 110 2.47 -5.07 -2.44
N ILE A 111 1.39 -5.52 -1.79
CA ILE A 111 1.23 -5.40 -0.34
C ILE A 111 2.00 -6.54 0.33
N ASP A 112 2.65 -6.23 1.45
CA ASP A 112 3.31 -7.24 2.26
C ASP A 112 2.29 -8.27 2.73
N ARG A 113 2.48 -9.53 2.31
CA ARG A 113 1.54 -10.63 2.58
C ARG A 113 1.33 -10.84 4.09
N ASP A 114 2.35 -10.55 4.91
CA ASP A 114 2.32 -10.79 6.34
C ASP A 114 1.63 -9.62 7.07
N LEU A 115 1.44 -8.46 6.40
CA LEU A 115 0.64 -7.34 6.90
C LEU A 115 -0.86 -7.54 6.66
N VAL A 116 -1.27 -8.08 5.50
CA VAL A 116 -2.69 -8.10 5.07
C VAL A 116 -3.64 -8.71 6.10
N PRO A 117 -3.34 -9.84 6.76
CA PRO A 117 -4.22 -10.44 7.76
C PRO A 117 -4.58 -9.49 8.92
N TYR A 118 -3.74 -8.50 9.20
CA TYR A 118 -3.90 -7.58 10.32
C TYR A 118 -4.59 -6.26 9.94
N LEU A 119 -4.86 -6.01 8.65
CA LEU A 119 -5.47 -4.75 8.19
C LEU A 119 -6.98 -4.66 8.44
N PHE A 120 -7.64 -5.77 8.73
CA PHE A 120 -9.09 -5.89 8.89
C PHE A 120 -9.53 -6.33 10.29
N VAL A 121 -8.60 -6.40 11.24
CA VAL A 121 -8.82 -6.84 12.62
C VAL A 121 -9.19 -5.68 13.54
#